data_AF-A0A959Z2Z3-F1
#
_entry.id   AF-A0A959Z2Z3-F1
#
_cell.length_a   1.000
_cell.length_b   1.000
_cell.length_c   1.000
_cell.angle_alpha   90.00
_cell.angle_beta   90.00
_cell.angle_gamma   90.00
#
_symmetry.space_group_name_H-M   'P 1'
#
loop_
_entity.id
_entity.type
_entity.pdbx_description
1 polymer ?
#
loop_
_entity_poly.entity_id
_entity_poly.type
_entity_poly.pdbx_seq_one_letter_code
_entity_poly.pdbx_strand_id
1 'polypeptide(L)'
;QLGFAGMKAFNALCVLGTLLLTMRLARRWELPHPVLAGLFLLACPGVWELTFSGLTEPLFALGLVTVVVLAEEDRWRPAALVAGLLPFVRSEGLLVLGVLVCFLVLHRQWRAIPWSAAGHVLFGLAGWPLHGTPFWTFTRIPYAQGATGYGSGEAGHFVEQLLYLTGVPVYVLFWVGLLAAVVLVVRHPSWRERLSMPLSFLVVLMAAHSLFWALGIFHSMGLSRVLFPVLPLAALAAAGGLAFLRQGMAGLHPLAGRGLAFLLIGWAVLFPFTPNPAALHVEDLEPTSDQRLMERVAEHLKDGTPGRIAHQHPGLDLALGHDPFDPEQHLGLQPADLEALRPGDRVVWDDWFAVVEAGLHQEALERDPRLELVHSERLLANGRSHQALVFAVR
;
A
#
# COMPACT_ATOMS: atom_id res chain seq x y z
N GLN A 1 -19.09 10.46 3.50
CA GLN A 1 -19.13 11.74 2.74
C GLN A 1 -18.72 11.65 1.27
N LEU A 2 -17.90 10.70 0.79
CA LEU A 2 -17.84 10.35 -0.65
C LEU A 2 -17.72 8.81 -0.87
N GLY A 3 -17.87 8.02 0.19
CA GLY A 3 -17.81 6.56 0.17
C GLY A 3 -16.47 6.01 -0.36
N PHE A 4 -16.50 4.76 -0.79
CA PHE A 4 -15.36 4.07 -1.40
C PHE A 4 -14.89 4.75 -2.70
N ALA A 5 -15.80 5.32 -3.49
CA ALA A 5 -15.47 6.09 -4.69
C ALA A 5 -14.60 7.31 -4.37
N GLY A 6 -14.89 8.03 -3.28
CA GLY A 6 -14.06 9.14 -2.80
C GLY A 6 -12.65 8.71 -2.42
N MET A 7 -12.50 7.52 -1.80
CA MET A 7 -11.20 6.96 -1.46
C MET A 7 -10.38 6.62 -2.72
N LYS A 8 -11.00 6.00 -3.73
CA LYS A 8 -10.36 5.73 -5.03
C LYS A 8 -9.91 7.03 -5.71
N ALA A 9 -10.76 8.06 -5.70
CA ALA A 9 -10.44 9.37 -6.28
C ALA A 9 -9.25 10.02 -5.53
N PHE A 10 -9.24 9.94 -4.20
CA PHE A 10 -8.12 10.44 -3.39
C PHE A 10 -6.80 9.72 -3.71
N ASN A 11 -6.82 8.39 -3.81
CA ASN A 11 -5.64 7.60 -4.18
C ASN A 11 -5.16 7.91 -5.60
N ALA A 12 -6.07 8.10 -6.57
CA ALA A 12 -5.74 8.55 -7.91
C ALA A 12 -5.04 9.92 -7.93
N LEU A 13 -5.51 10.87 -7.09
CA LEU A 13 -4.84 12.16 -6.92
C LEU A 13 -3.45 12.01 -6.28
N CYS A 14 -3.29 11.09 -5.31
CA CYS A 14 -1.99 10.81 -4.71
C CYS A 14 -1.00 10.23 -5.72
N VAL A 15 -1.43 9.29 -6.55
CA VAL A 15 -0.60 8.71 -7.62
C VAL A 15 -0.27 9.76 -8.69
N LEU A 16 -1.23 10.60 -9.09
CA LEU A 16 -0.97 11.70 -10.00
C LEU A 16 0.08 12.67 -9.44
N GLY A 17 -0.04 13.06 -8.16
CA GLY A 17 0.96 13.87 -7.48
C GLY A 17 2.33 13.20 -7.44
N THR A 18 2.36 11.90 -7.16
CA THR A 18 3.59 11.08 -7.15
C THR A 18 4.26 11.09 -8.51
N LEU A 19 3.50 10.90 -9.59
CA LEU A 19 3.98 10.92 -10.97
C LEU A 19 4.57 12.29 -11.35
N LEU A 20 3.87 13.38 -11.02
CA LEU A 20 4.32 14.74 -11.30
C LEU A 20 5.62 15.08 -10.56
N LEU A 21 5.72 14.70 -9.28
CA LEU A 21 6.92 14.91 -8.47
C LEU A 21 8.09 14.03 -8.92
N THR A 22 7.82 12.79 -9.34
CA THR A 22 8.83 11.89 -9.92
C THR A 22 9.42 12.47 -11.20
N MET A 23 8.57 12.97 -12.11
CA MET A 23 9.06 13.66 -13.32
C MET A 23 9.80 14.97 -13.00
N ARG A 24 9.37 15.72 -11.97
CA ARG A 24 10.08 16.91 -11.51
C ARG A 24 11.48 16.57 -11.00
N LEU A 25 11.61 15.49 -10.22
CA LEU A 25 12.89 15.02 -9.71
C LEU A 25 13.79 14.55 -10.87
N ALA A 26 13.24 13.80 -11.83
CA ALA A 26 13.96 13.42 -13.05
C ALA A 26 14.48 14.62 -13.86
N ARG A 27 13.71 15.71 -13.95
CA ARG A 27 14.15 16.97 -14.60
C ARG A 27 15.28 17.63 -13.83
N ARG A 28 15.18 17.67 -12.50
CA ARG A 28 16.20 18.25 -11.62
C ARG A 28 17.51 17.47 -11.69
N TRP A 29 17.43 16.16 -11.88
CA TRP A 29 18.58 15.29 -12.13
C TRP A 29 19.01 15.27 -13.60
N GLU A 30 18.50 16.17 -14.45
CA GLU A 30 18.92 16.31 -15.84
C GLU A 30 18.88 14.99 -16.64
N LEU A 31 17.96 14.09 -16.28
CA LEU A 31 17.79 12.85 -17.04
C LEU A 31 17.34 13.20 -18.47
N PRO A 32 17.87 12.52 -19.53
CA PRO A 32 17.63 12.93 -20.91
C PRO A 32 16.15 13.01 -21.31
N HIS A 33 15.30 12.19 -20.69
CA HIS A 33 13.86 12.15 -20.95
C HIS A 33 13.07 11.99 -19.64
N PRO A 34 12.83 13.09 -18.88
CA PRO A 34 12.25 13.02 -17.55
C PRO A 34 10.83 12.44 -17.49
N VAL A 35 10.08 12.57 -18.58
CA VAL A 35 8.74 11.97 -18.73
C VAL A 35 8.79 10.44 -18.64
N LEU A 36 9.91 9.82 -19.01
CA LEU A 36 10.05 8.36 -18.93
C LEU A 36 10.05 7.84 -17.50
N ALA A 37 10.45 8.64 -16.50
CA ALA A 37 10.32 8.24 -15.11
C ALA A 37 8.84 8.13 -14.69
N GLY A 38 7.99 9.06 -15.15
CA GLY A 38 6.55 8.96 -14.95
C GLY A 38 5.93 7.80 -15.73
N LEU A 39 6.36 7.59 -16.98
CA LEU A 39 5.91 6.47 -17.79
C LEU A 39 6.26 5.12 -17.17
N PHE A 40 7.48 4.94 -16.68
CA PHE A 40 7.90 3.70 -16.02
C PHE A 40 7.18 3.47 -14.71
N LEU A 41 6.81 4.53 -13.98
CA LEU A 41 5.93 4.39 -12.83
C LEU A 41 4.55 3.86 -13.24
N LEU A 42 3.92 4.41 -14.29
CA LEU A 42 2.64 3.90 -14.79
C LEU A 42 2.71 2.50 -15.41
N ALA A 43 3.89 2.12 -15.91
CA ALA A 43 4.15 0.79 -16.43
C ALA A 43 4.31 -0.28 -15.32
N CYS A 44 4.40 0.12 -14.04
CA CYS A 44 4.37 -0.82 -12.92
C CYS A 44 2.93 -1.34 -12.71
N PRO A 45 2.64 -2.65 -12.86
CA PRO A 45 1.31 -3.20 -12.66
C PRO A 45 0.70 -2.85 -11.29
N GLY A 46 1.52 -2.88 -10.23
CA GLY A 46 1.07 -2.56 -8.88
C GLY A 46 0.53 -1.13 -8.72
N VAL A 47 0.89 -0.19 -9.61
CA VAL A 47 0.32 1.17 -9.61
C VAL A 47 -1.18 1.14 -9.83
N TRP A 48 -1.68 0.29 -10.70
CA TRP A 48 -3.11 0.23 -11.04
C TRP A 48 -3.93 -0.40 -9.93
N GLU A 49 -3.49 -1.56 -9.42
CA GLU A 49 -4.15 -2.29 -8.33
C GLU A 49 -4.32 -1.42 -7.07
N LEU A 50 -3.25 -0.73 -6.66
CA LEU A 50 -3.25 0.06 -5.43
C LEU A 50 -3.93 1.41 -5.59
N THR A 51 -3.96 2.00 -6.80
CA THR A 51 -4.65 3.27 -7.07
C THR A 51 -6.15 3.17 -6.80
N PHE A 52 -6.78 2.06 -7.19
CA PHE A 52 -8.23 1.88 -7.05
C PHE A 52 -8.64 1.12 -5.79
N SER A 53 -7.73 1.03 -4.82
CA SER A 53 -7.96 0.42 -3.51
C SER A 53 -8.26 1.46 -2.42
N GLY A 54 -8.61 0.99 -1.22
CA GLY A 54 -8.71 1.81 0.00
C GLY A 54 -7.41 1.92 0.80
N LEU A 55 -6.27 1.57 0.19
CA LEU A 55 -4.99 1.44 0.88
C LEU A 55 -4.24 2.78 0.99
N THR A 56 -3.38 2.87 1.99
CA THR A 56 -2.59 4.08 2.37
C THR A 56 -1.32 4.30 1.54
N GLU A 57 -0.91 3.28 0.79
CA GLU A 57 0.32 3.16 0.04
C GLU A 57 0.50 4.30 -0.98
N PRO A 58 -0.53 4.73 -1.73
CA PRO A 58 -0.46 5.90 -2.59
C PRO A 58 -0.12 7.20 -1.86
N LEU A 59 -0.75 7.46 -0.70
CA LEU A 59 -0.45 8.64 0.10
C LEU A 59 0.98 8.60 0.67
N PHE A 60 1.43 7.42 1.09
CA PHE A 60 2.78 7.23 1.59
C PHE A 60 3.83 7.46 0.48
N ALA A 61 3.62 6.92 -0.72
CA ALA A 61 4.49 7.13 -1.88
C ALA A 61 4.59 8.62 -2.26
N LEU A 62 3.45 9.33 -2.24
CA LEU A 62 3.41 10.78 -2.46
C LEU A 62 4.24 11.52 -1.40
N GLY A 63 4.06 11.18 -0.12
CA GLY A 63 4.81 11.80 0.96
C GLY A 63 6.32 11.52 0.86
N LEU A 64 6.72 10.28 0.55
CA LEU A 64 8.13 9.90 0.36
C LEU A 64 8.78 10.73 -0.76
N VAL A 65 8.19 10.77 -1.96
CA VAL A 65 8.77 11.53 -3.08
C VAL A 65 8.74 13.04 -2.80
N THR A 66 7.75 13.53 -2.05
CA THR A 66 7.69 14.93 -1.58
C THR A 66 8.86 15.25 -0.65
N VAL A 67 9.19 14.36 0.29
CA VAL A 67 10.36 14.53 1.17
C VAL A 67 11.64 14.64 0.35
N VAL A 68 11.83 13.76 -0.64
CA VAL A 68 13.02 13.80 -1.52
C VAL A 68 13.08 15.11 -2.32
N VAL A 69 11.98 15.52 -2.96
CA VAL A 69 11.93 16.77 -3.74
C VAL A 69 12.23 17.99 -2.87
N LEU A 70 11.66 18.06 -1.66
CA LEU A 70 11.90 19.17 -0.74
C LEU A 70 13.33 19.19 -0.20
N ALA A 71 13.90 18.03 0.10
CA ALA A 71 15.30 17.91 0.54
C ALA A 71 16.26 18.34 -0.58
N GLU A 72 16.03 17.91 -1.82
CA GLU A 72 16.81 18.32 -2.98
C GLU A 72 16.71 19.84 -3.25
N GLU A 73 15.62 20.48 -2.81
CA GLU A 73 15.39 21.93 -2.85
C GLU A 73 15.99 22.69 -1.65
N ASP A 74 16.74 22.03 -0.78
CA ASP A 74 17.23 22.57 0.49
C ASP A 74 16.11 23.07 1.43
N ARG A 75 14.88 22.63 1.18
CA ARG A 75 13.70 22.97 2.00
C ARG A 75 13.55 21.95 3.13
N TRP A 76 14.54 21.93 4.01
CA TRP A 76 14.66 20.96 5.10
C TRP A 76 13.51 20.99 6.12
N ARG A 77 12.96 22.18 6.43
CA ARG A 77 11.83 22.31 7.38
C ARG A 77 10.55 21.65 6.86
N PRO A 78 10.03 21.96 5.66
CA PRO A 78 8.86 21.25 5.15
C PRO A 78 9.17 19.78 4.83
N ALA A 79 10.40 19.40 4.44
CA ALA A 79 10.77 17.99 4.31
C ALA A 79 10.61 17.24 5.65
N ALA A 80 11.12 17.82 6.74
CA ALA A 80 10.98 17.27 8.09
C ALA A 80 9.53 17.22 8.56
N LEU A 81 8.73 18.25 8.26
CA LEU A 81 7.29 18.27 8.54
C LEU A 81 6.56 17.09 7.87
N VAL A 82 6.76 16.91 6.56
CA VAL A 82 6.12 15.83 5.78
C VAL A 82 6.58 14.46 6.29
N ALA A 83 7.89 14.26 6.48
CA ALA A 83 8.41 13.01 7.01
C ALA A 83 7.92 12.71 8.43
N GLY A 84 7.72 13.74 9.27
CA GLY A 84 7.17 13.59 10.62
C GLY A 84 5.71 13.15 10.64
N LEU A 85 4.96 13.34 9.54
CA LEU A 85 3.59 12.87 9.37
C LEU A 85 3.52 11.43 8.83
N LEU A 86 4.55 10.96 8.12
CA LEU A 86 4.57 9.62 7.51
C LEU A 86 4.34 8.46 8.49
N PRO A 87 4.89 8.45 9.73
CA PRO A 87 4.60 7.41 10.73
C PRO A 87 3.10 7.20 11.01
N PHE A 88 2.29 8.23 10.78
CA PHE A 88 0.85 8.23 11.01
C PHE A 88 0.05 7.96 9.74
N VAL A 89 0.69 8.00 8.58
CA VAL A 89 0.15 7.41 7.35
C VAL A 89 0.33 5.90 7.43
N ARG A 90 1.55 5.45 7.77
CA ARG A 90 1.89 4.05 8.04
C ARG A 90 3.12 3.93 8.94
N SER A 91 3.26 2.80 9.65
CA SER A 91 4.34 2.57 10.61
C SER A 91 5.74 2.56 9.98
N GLU A 92 5.88 2.15 8.71
CA GLU A 92 7.14 2.22 7.95
C GLU A 92 7.67 3.66 7.83
N GLY A 93 6.81 4.66 8.03
CA GLY A 93 7.18 6.07 8.06
C GLY A 93 8.22 6.40 9.14
N LEU A 94 8.34 5.58 10.19
CA LEU A 94 9.41 5.70 11.17
C LEU A 94 10.79 5.45 10.56
N LEU A 95 10.90 4.53 9.59
CA LEU A 95 12.15 4.26 8.87
C LEU A 95 12.54 5.46 8.01
N VAL A 96 11.57 6.02 7.29
CA VAL A 96 11.76 7.24 6.48
C VAL A 96 12.16 8.42 7.37
N LEU A 97 11.48 8.60 8.51
CA LEU A 97 11.79 9.64 9.48
C LEU A 97 13.21 9.48 10.03
N GLY A 98 13.60 8.26 10.41
CA GLY A 98 14.94 7.96 10.91
C GLY A 98 16.04 8.30 9.90
N VAL A 99 15.87 7.86 8.64
CA VAL A 99 16.79 8.22 7.55
C VAL A 99 16.86 9.73 7.37
N LEU A 100 15.71 10.43 7.29
CA LEU A 100 15.73 11.89 7.12
C LEU A 100 16.41 12.60 8.29
N VAL A 101 16.15 12.21 9.54
CA VAL A 101 16.79 12.82 10.72
C VAL A 101 18.31 12.65 10.67
N CYS A 102 18.80 11.47 10.27
CA CYS A 102 20.23 11.27 10.02
C CYS A 102 20.77 12.27 8.99
N PHE A 103 20.07 12.49 7.88
CA PHE A 103 20.44 13.50 6.89
C PHE A 103 20.41 14.93 7.46
N LEU A 104 19.40 15.30 8.24
CA LEU A 104 19.34 16.62 8.88
C LEU A 104 20.54 16.86 9.79
N VAL A 105 20.98 15.84 10.55
CA VAL A 105 22.18 15.93 11.40
C VAL A 105 23.44 16.06 10.55
N LEU A 106 23.61 15.23 9.52
CA LEU A 106 24.78 15.24 8.63
C LEU A 106 24.94 16.58 7.90
N HIS A 107 23.84 17.17 7.43
CA HIS A 107 23.81 18.49 6.77
C HIS A 107 23.71 19.66 7.77
N ARG A 108 23.81 19.41 9.08
CA ARG A 108 23.76 20.42 10.16
C ARG A 108 22.49 21.28 10.16
N GLN A 109 21.37 20.71 9.72
CA GLN A 109 20.05 21.34 9.62
C GLN A 109 19.27 21.25 10.94
N TRP A 110 19.89 21.68 12.05
CA TRP A 110 19.32 21.57 13.40
C TRP A 110 17.95 22.23 13.57
N ARG A 111 17.72 23.33 12.84
CA ARG A 111 16.44 24.07 12.88
C ARG A 111 15.29 23.31 12.22
N ALA A 112 15.58 22.30 11.41
CA ALA A 112 14.55 21.47 10.78
C ALA A 112 14.15 20.28 11.67
N ILE A 113 15.04 19.80 12.55
CA ILE A 113 14.79 18.61 13.39
C ILE A 113 13.49 18.73 14.22
N PRO A 114 13.15 19.87 14.87
CA PRO A 114 11.89 19.96 15.63
C PRO A 114 10.64 19.71 14.77
N TRP A 115 10.69 20.00 13.47
CA TRP A 115 9.56 19.77 12.56
C TRP A 115 9.33 18.27 12.29
N SER A 116 10.32 17.42 12.53
CA SER A 116 10.18 15.96 12.40
C SER A 116 9.24 15.37 13.47
N ALA A 117 8.98 16.11 14.55
CA ALA A 117 8.04 15.72 15.60
C ALA A 117 6.58 16.12 15.30
N ALA A 118 6.30 16.80 14.17
CA ALA A 118 4.99 17.40 13.91
C ALA A 118 3.83 16.40 13.94
N GLY A 119 3.98 15.21 13.36
CA GLY A 119 2.94 14.18 13.43
C GLY A 119 2.68 13.72 14.87
N HIS A 120 3.75 13.48 15.64
CA HIS A 120 3.64 13.07 17.04
C HIS A 120 2.96 14.14 17.90
N VAL A 121 3.24 15.41 17.65
CA VAL A 121 2.54 16.52 18.32
C VAL A 121 1.07 16.57 17.90
N LEU A 122 0.78 16.52 16.60
CA LEU A 122 -0.58 16.62 16.08
C LEU A 122 -1.48 15.48 16.59
N PHE A 123 -1.06 14.24 16.39
CA PHE A 123 -1.82 13.06 16.81
C PHE A 123 -1.77 12.84 18.32
N GLY A 124 -0.66 13.18 18.98
CA GLY A 124 -0.54 13.20 20.43
C GLY A 124 -1.60 14.07 21.09
N LEU A 125 -1.75 15.31 20.60
CA LEU A 125 -2.77 16.25 21.09
C LEU A 125 -4.19 15.80 20.72
N ALA A 126 -4.41 15.32 19.49
CA ALA A 126 -5.73 14.87 19.05
C ALA A 126 -6.26 13.68 19.86
N GLY A 127 -5.40 12.71 20.19
CA GLY A 127 -5.76 11.53 20.98
C GLY A 127 -5.66 11.70 22.50
N TRP A 128 -5.14 12.84 23.00
CA TRP A 128 -4.98 13.07 24.44
C TRP A 128 -6.29 12.90 25.22
N PRO A 129 -7.44 13.50 24.81
CA PRO A 129 -8.68 13.35 25.57
C PRO A 129 -9.14 11.89 25.72
N LEU A 130 -8.79 11.02 24.77
CA LEU A 130 -9.17 9.60 24.79
C LEU A 130 -8.17 8.73 25.57
N HIS A 131 -6.87 9.03 25.47
CA HIS A 131 -5.82 8.17 26.02
C HIS A 131 -5.21 8.68 27.33
N GLY A 132 -5.61 9.86 27.81
CA GLY A 132 -5.16 10.44 29.08
C GLY A 132 -3.73 10.99 29.08
N THR A 133 -2.99 10.87 27.97
CA THR A 133 -1.64 11.42 27.82
C THR A 133 -1.38 11.87 26.37
N PRO A 134 -0.67 13.00 26.15
CA PRO A 134 -0.26 13.41 24.81
C PRO A 134 0.85 12.51 24.23
N PHE A 135 1.47 11.65 25.05
CA PHE A 135 2.50 10.70 24.63
C PHE A 135 1.93 9.33 24.23
N TRP A 136 0.61 9.23 24.04
CA TRP A 136 -0.06 7.95 23.76
C TRP A 136 0.52 7.24 22.53
N THR A 137 0.97 8.02 21.53
CA THR A 137 1.60 7.52 20.29
C THR A 137 2.86 6.69 20.53
N PHE A 138 3.53 6.84 21.69
CA PHE A 138 4.69 6.04 22.08
C PHE A 138 4.33 4.86 22.99
N THR A 139 3.23 4.97 23.74
CA THR A 139 2.83 3.97 24.73
C THR A 139 1.82 2.94 24.19
N ARG A 140 1.13 3.26 23.09
CA ARG A 140 0.06 2.45 22.49
C ARG A 140 0.41 2.11 21.04
N ILE A 141 1.50 1.37 20.85
CA ILE A 141 1.95 0.95 19.51
C ILE A 141 1.21 -0.34 19.13
N PRO A 142 0.34 -0.35 18.10
CA PRO A 142 -0.43 -1.54 17.71
C PRO A 142 0.45 -2.74 17.37
N TYR A 143 1.62 -2.47 16.77
CA TYR A 143 2.57 -3.50 16.30
C TYR A 143 3.58 -3.96 17.35
N ALA A 144 3.59 -3.37 18.56
CA ALA A 144 4.55 -3.74 19.61
C ALA A 144 4.10 -4.94 20.46
N GLN A 145 2.83 -5.34 20.38
CA GLN A 145 2.32 -6.50 21.09
C GLN A 145 2.52 -7.76 20.24
N GLY A 146 3.32 -8.68 20.77
CA GLY A 146 3.88 -9.85 20.09
C GLY A 146 2.87 -10.95 19.78
N ALA A 147 1.94 -10.68 18.87
CA ALA A 147 1.15 -11.74 18.25
C ALA A 147 1.93 -12.36 17.07
N THR A 148 2.19 -13.66 17.19
CA THR A 148 2.99 -14.50 16.29
C THR A 148 2.15 -15.06 15.14
N GLY A 149 1.39 -14.20 14.45
CA GLY A 149 0.29 -14.67 13.57
C GLY A 149 0.62 -14.90 12.09
N TYR A 150 1.56 -14.13 11.51
CA TYR A 150 1.69 -14.05 10.05
C TYR A 150 2.82 -14.89 9.44
N GLY A 151 3.60 -15.60 10.26
CA GLY A 151 4.68 -16.48 9.81
C GLY A 151 5.99 -15.75 9.48
N SER A 152 6.80 -16.38 8.64
CA SER A 152 8.11 -15.89 8.20
C SER A 152 8.47 -16.45 6.82
N GLY A 153 9.38 -15.82 6.09
CA GLY A 153 9.87 -16.33 4.81
C GLY A 153 11.32 -15.97 4.50
N GLU A 154 11.71 -16.01 3.23
CA GLU A 154 13.11 -15.81 2.84
C GLU A 154 13.52 -14.33 2.83
N ALA A 155 14.80 -14.06 3.12
CA ALA A 155 15.33 -12.69 3.08
C ALA A 155 15.26 -12.04 1.68
N GLY A 156 15.34 -12.86 0.62
CA GLY A 156 15.21 -12.43 -0.78
C GLY A 156 13.78 -12.15 -1.23
N HIS A 157 12.77 -12.45 -0.40
CA HIS A 157 11.36 -12.38 -0.76
C HIS A 157 10.96 -11.04 -1.41
N PHE A 158 11.34 -9.90 -0.81
CA PHE A 158 10.95 -8.59 -1.34
C PHE A 158 11.70 -8.16 -2.60
N VAL A 159 12.85 -8.77 -2.89
CA VAL A 159 13.52 -8.59 -4.19
C VAL A 159 12.67 -9.23 -5.30
N GLU A 160 12.12 -10.41 -5.02
CA GLU A 160 11.18 -11.09 -5.92
C GLU A 160 9.82 -10.37 -5.98
N GLN A 161 9.26 -9.93 -4.86
CA GLN A 161 8.00 -9.18 -4.86
C GLN A 161 8.09 -7.86 -5.64
N LEU A 162 9.26 -7.21 -5.65
CA LEU A 162 9.48 -6.02 -6.47
C LEU A 162 9.32 -6.33 -7.97
N LEU A 163 9.75 -7.50 -8.44
CA LEU A 163 9.58 -7.93 -9.84
C LEU A 163 8.11 -7.94 -10.24
N TYR A 164 7.23 -8.48 -9.38
CA TYR A 164 5.79 -8.52 -9.65
C TYR A 164 5.15 -7.13 -9.59
N LEU A 165 5.60 -6.27 -8.69
CA LEU A 165 5.09 -4.90 -8.61
C LEU A 165 5.48 -4.02 -9.80
N THR A 166 6.71 -4.15 -10.30
CA THR A 166 7.23 -3.31 -11.39
C THR A 166 7.02 -3.92 -12.78
N GLY A 167 6.88 -5.24 -12.85
CA GLY A 167 7.03 -6.00 -14.08
C GLY A 167 8.50 -6.15 -14.51
N VAL A 168 8.78 -7.18 -15.30
CA VAL A 168 10.14 -7.54 -15.74
C VAL A 168 10.89 -6.38 -16.42
N PRO A 169 10.29 -5.60 -17.35
CA PRO A 169 11.05 -4.57 -18.08
C PRO A 169 11.54 -3.47 -17.15
N VAL A 170 10.66 -2.95 -16.29
CA VAL A 170 11.01 -1.89 -15.33
C VAL A 170 11.97 -2.44 -14.28
N TYR A 171 11.80 -3.69 -13.83
CA TYR A 171 12.70 -4.34 -12.89
C TYR A 171 14.14 -4.46 -13.42
N VAL A 172 14.30 -4.89 -14.69
CA VAL A 172 15.62 -4.98 -15.34
C VAL A 172 16.25 -3.60 -15.47
N LEU A 173 15.48 -2.62 -15.95
CA LEU A 173 15.95 -1.23 -16.08
C LEU A 173 16.31 -0.62 -14.72
N PHE A 174 15.57 -0.96 -13.66
CA PHE A 174 15.85 -0.54 -12.29
C PHE A 174 17.24 -0.99 -11.85
N TRP A 175 17.58 -2.28 -12.01
CA TRP A 175 18.90 -2.79 -11.64
C TRP A 175 20.02 -2.21 -12.48
N VAL A 176 19.80 -2.04 -13.79
CA VAL A 176 20.76 -1.33 -14.66
C VAL A 176 20.91 0.13 -14.22
N GLY A 177 19.83 0.76 -13.77
CA GLY A 177 19.83 2.10 -13.19
C GLY A 177 20.64 2.22 -11.92
N LEU A 178 20.52 1.26 -11.01
CA LEU A 178 21.35 1.20 -9.81
C LEU A 178 22.84 1.03 -10.15
N LEU A 179 23.15 0.17 -11.12
CA LEU A 179 24.52 0.04 -11.62
C LEU A 179 25.03 1.34 -12.25
N ALA A 180 24.20 2.00 -13.07
CA ALA A 180 24.52 3.28 -13.68
C ALA A 180 24.76 4.36 -12.63
N ALA A 181 23.97 4.39 -11.54
CA ALA A 181 24.16 5.30 -10.42
C ALA A 181 25.52 5.08 -9.74
N VAL A 182 25.95 3.83 -9.55
CA VAL A 182 27.30 3.52 -9.02
C VAL A 182 28.38 4.05 -9.94
N VAL A 183 28.28 3.78 -11.25
CA VAL A 183 29.24 4.29 -12.24
C VAL A 183 29.28 5.82 -12.25
N LEU A 184 28.12 6.47 -12.15
CA LEU A 184 27.97 7.92 -12.12
C LEU A 184 28.63 8.53 -10.89
N VAL A 185 28.43 7.95 -9.70
CA VAL A 185 29.05 8.41 -8.46
C VAL A 185 30.58 8.23 -8.50
N VAL A 186 31.07 7.11 -9.05
CA VAL A 186 32.52 6.87 -9.19
C VAL A 186 33.17 7.88 -10.13
N ARG A 187 32.51 8.21 -11.26
CA ARG A 187 33.02 9.18 -12.24
C ARG A 187 32.83 10.63 -11.82
N HIS A 188 31.75 10.91 -11.12
CA HIS A 188 31.33 12.26 -10.73
C HIS A 188 30.86 12.24 -9.26
N PRO A 189 31.79 12.33 -8.29
CA PRO A 189 31.48 12.21 -6.86
C PRO A 189 30.44 13.19 -6.33
N SER A 190 30.18 14.31 -7.01
CA SER A 190 29.11 15.26 -6.69
C SER A 190 27.71 14.63 -6.71
N TRP A 191 27.52 13.55 -7.48
CA TRP A 191 26.27 12.79 -7.50
C TRP A 191 26.01 11.99 -6.23
N ARG A 192 27.05 11.75 -5.42
CA ARG A 192 26.92 11.05 -4.14
C ARG A 192 25.90 11.74 -3.24
N GLU A 193 25.97 13.07 -3.15
CA GLU A 193 25.07 13.85 -2.30
C GLU A 193 23.62 13.70 -2.77
N ARG A 194 23.37 13.96 -4.05
CA ARG A 194 22.03 13.86 -4.68
C ARG A 194 21.38 12.48 -4.56
N LEU A 195 22.18 11.41 -4.72
CA LEU A 195 21.66 10.04 -4.73
C LEU A 195 21.62 9.38 -3.35
N SER A 196 22.37 9.90 -2.38
CA SER A 196 22.51 9.26 -1.07
C SER A 196 21.19 9.11 -0.33
N MET A 197 20.34 10.15 -0.29
CA MET A 197 19.05 10.09 0.37
C MET A 197 18.06 9.14 -0.32
N PRO A 198 17.74 9.28 -1.61
CA PRO A 198 16.78 8.38 -2.27
C PRO A 198 17.26 6.93 -2.25
N LEU A 199 18.56 6.65 -2.42
CA LEU A 199 19.09 5.31 -2.28
C LEU A 199 18.99 4.78 -0.84
N SER A 200 19.17 5.64 0.17
CA SER A 200 18.98 5.25 1.57
C SER A 200 17.54 4.88 1.87
N PHE A 201 16.55 5.64 1.39
CA PHE A 201 15.15 5.26 1.54
C PHE A 201 14.82 3.94 0.86
N LEU A 202 15.27 3.75 -0.38
CA LEU A 202 15.08 2.52 -1.13
C LEU A 202 15.67 1.31 -0.38
N VAL A 203 16.94 1.41 0.03
CA VAL A 203 17.66 0.31 0.70
C VAL A 203 17.07 0.04 2.08
N VAL A 204 16.82 1.07 2.89
CA VAL A 204 16.32 0.88 4.26
C VAL A 204 14.93 0.29 4.25
N LEU A 205 14.01 0.77 3.40
CA LEU A 205 12.66 0.20 3.31
C LEU A 205 12.69 -1.24 2.83
N MET A 206 13.43 -1.54 1.75
CA MET A 206 13.55 -2.89 1.22
C MET A 206 14.17 -3.85 2.25
N ALA A 207 15.29 -3.45 2.86
CA ALA A 207 16.01 -4.28 3.83
C ALA A 207 15.21 -4.49 5.12
N ALA A 208 14.51 -3.46 5.61
CA ALA A 208 13.68 -3.57 6.79
C ALA A 208 12.53 -4.56 6.55
N HIS A 209 11.81 -4.47 5.44
CA HIS A 209 10.74 -5.43 5.15
C HIS A 209 11.26 -6.86 4.96
N SER A 210 12.37 -7.04 4.23
CA SER A 210 13.07 -8.33 4.14
C SER A 210 13.43 -8.89 5.50
N LEU A 211 13.96 -8.07 6.40
CA LEU A 211 14.32 -8.50 7.76
C LEU A 211 13.08 -8.81 8.60
N PHE A 212 12.03 -7.98 8.52
CA PHE A 212 10.80 -8.18 9.29
C PHE A 212 10.12 -9.48 8.90
N TRP A 213 10.09 -9.80 7.60
CA TRP A 213 9.55 -11.06 7.11
C TRP A 213 10.44 -12.26 7.39
N ALA A 214 11.76 -12.12 7.24
CA ALA A 214 12.69 -13.21 7.53
C ALA A 214 12.72 -13.60 9.02
N LEU A 215 12.58 -12.61 9.91
CA LEU A 215 12.58 -12.84 11.35
C LEU A 215 11.18 -13.07 11.94
N GLY A 216 10.11 -12.91 11.16
CA GLY A 216 8.73 -13.02 11.64
C GLY A 216 8.36 -11.96 12.69
N ILE A 217 8.90 -10.74 12.56
CA ILE A 217 8.69 -9.64 13.51
C ILE A 217 7.82 -8.53 12.91
N PHE A 218 7.29 -7.64 13.77
CA PHE A 218 6.47 -6.48 13.38
C PHE A 218 5.22 -6.81 12.55
N HIS A 219 4.66 -8.02 12.69
CA HIS A 219 3.46 -8.44 11.95
C HIS A 219 3.59 -8.34 10.42
N SER A 220 4.80 -8.57 9.88
CA SER A 220 4.98 -8.64 8.44
C SER A 220 4.31 -9.90 7.89
N MET A 221 3.50 -9.74 6.83
CA MET A 221 2.77 -10.83 6.15
C MET A 221 3.38 -11.14 4.77
N GLY A 222 4.55 -10.60 4.46
CA GLY A 222 5.20 -10.83 3.17
C GLY A 222 4.46 -10.22 1.96
N LEU A 223 3.55 -9.26 2.18
CA LEU A 223 2.73 -8.68 1.11
C LEU A 223 3.55 -7.73 0.25
N SER A 224 3.51 -7.90 -1.07
CA SER A 224 4.25 -7.08 -2.04
C SER A 224 4.01 -5.58 -1.85
N ARG A 225 2.75 -5.18 -1.64
CA ARG A 225 2.30 -3.78 -1.56
C ARG A 225 3.10 -2.87 -0.61
N VAL A 226 3.78 -3.42 0.40
CA VAL A 226 4.65 -2.63 1.30
C VAL A 226 5.81 -1.94 0.57
N LEU A 227 6.16 -2.41 -0.63
CA LEU A 227 7.17 -1.78 -1.50
C LEU A 227 6.61 -0.69 -2.42
N PHE A 228 5.29 -0.51 -2.46
CA PHE A 228 4.68 0.53 -3.27
C PHE A 228 5.28 1.94 -3.05
N PRO A 229 5.54 2.36 -1.80
CA PRO A 229 6.24 3.62 -1.51
C PRO A 229 7.51 3.87 -2.30
N VAL A 230 8.30 2.83 -2.61
CA VAL A 230 9.60 2.98 -3.28
C VAL A 230 9.50 2.96 -4.80
N LEU A 231 8.34 2.66 -5.38
CA LEU A 231 8.14 2.65 -6.83
C LEU A 231 8.52 3.95 -7.56
N PRO A 232 8.23 5.18 -7.07
CA PRO A 232 8.74 6.39 -7.71
C PRO A 232 10.28 6.44 -7.79
N LEU A 233 10.98 5.93 -6.77
CA LEU A 233 12.45 5.85 -6.77
C LEU A 233 12.95 4.75 -7.72
N ALA A 234 12.24 3.62 -7.77
CA ALA A 234 12.54 2.54 -8.71
C ALA A 234 12.35 2.99 -10.17
N ALA A 235 11.30 3.75 -10.45
CA ALA A 235 11.02 4.31 -11.78
C ALA A 235 12.07 5.36 -12.20
N LEU A 236 12.60 6.16 -11.27
CA LEU A 236 13.73 7.05 -11.52
C LEU A 236 15.00 6.28 -11.87
N ALA A 237 15.31 5.22 -11.11
CA ALA A 237 16.42 4.34 -11.42
C ALA A 237 16.22 3.68 -12.80
N ALA A 238 15.02 3.19 -13.13
CA ALA A 238 14.71 2.63 -14.44
C ALA A 238 14.92 3.64 -15.59
N ALA A 239 14.52 4.90 -15.40
CA ALA A 239 14.79 5.97 -16.36
C ALA A 239 16.30 6.21 -16.56
N GLY A 240 17.07 6.19 -15.46
CA GLY A 240 18.54 6.24 -15.50
C GLY A 240 19.15 5.03 -16.21
N GLY A 241 18.63 3.83 -15.97
CA GLY A 241 19.07 2.60 -16.61
C GLY A 241 18.86 2.61 -18.12
N LEU A 242 17.69 3.07 -18.58
CA LEU A 242 17.44 3.27 -20.01
C LEU A 242 18.41 4.29 -20.61
N ALA A 243 18.62 5.41 -19.93
CA ALA A 243 19.55 6.44 -20.40
C ALA A 243 20.98 5.89 -20.55
N PHE A 244 21.43 5.09 -19.58
CA PHE A 244 22.73 4.45 -19.58
C PHE A 244 22.90 3.47 -20.75
N LEU A 245 21.94 2.56 -20.95
CA LEU A 245 21.97 1.60 -22.08
C LEU A 245 21.92 2.31 -23.43
N ARG A 246 21.05 3.32 -23.55
CA ARG A 246 20.93 4.13 -24.77
C ARG A 246 22.25 4.82 -25.10
N GLN A 247 22.90 5.43 -24.11
CA GLN A 247 24.18 6.12 -24.30
C GLN A 247 25.29 5.15 -24.69
N GLY A 248 25.39 3.99 -24.02
CA GLY A 248 26.37 2.95 -24.37
C GLY A 248 26.20 2.46 -25.81
N MET A 249 24.97 2.16 -26.23
CA MET A 249 24.67 1.70 -27.58
C MET A 249 24.84 2.81 -28.64
N ALA A 250 24.52 4.06 -28.30
CA ALA A 250 24.74 5.20 -29.20
C ALA A 250 26.23 5.47 -29.47
N GLY A 251 27.12 5.08 -28.54
CA GLY A 251 28.57 5.11 -28.76
C GLY A 251 29.05 4.14 -29.85
N LEU A 252 28.29 3.07 -30.14
CA LEU A 252 28.53 2.17 -31.26
C LEU A 252 27.85 2.69 -32.54
N HIS A 253 26.55 2.98 -32.46
CA HIS A 253 25.79 3.55 -33.58
C HIS A 253 24.57 4.35 -33.08
N PRO A 254 24.39 5.63 -33.47
CA PRO A 254 23.32 6.48 -32.93
C PRO A 254 21.90 5.95 -33.14
N LEU A 255 21.62 5.34 -34.30
CA LEU A 255 20.30 4.74 -34.58
C LEU A 255 20.06 3.47 -33.76
N ALA A 256 21.10 2.70 -33.44
CA ALA A 256 20.97 1.51 -32.62
C ALA A 256 20.58 1.88 -31.18
N GLY A 257 21.16 2.95 -30.62
CA GLY A 257 20.76 3.46 -29.30
C GLY A 257 19.29 3.90 -29.26
N ARG A 258 18.81 4.61 -30.29
CA ARG A 258 17.39 5.00 -30.40
C ARG A 258 16.48 3.79 -30.55
N GLY A 259 16.85 2.83 -31.39
CA GLY A 259 16.09 1.59 -31.60
C GLY A 259 15.97 0.77 -30.32
N LEU A 260 17.06 0.60 -29.57
CA LEU A 260 17.06 -0.08 -28.27
C LEU A 260 16.14 0.63 -27.27
N ALA A 261 16.24 1.96 -27.16
CA ALA A 261 15.38 2.71 -26.26
C ALA A 261 13.90 2.56 -26.62
N PHE A 262 13.55 2.65 -27.91
CA PHE A 262 12.18 2.45 -28.38
C PHE A 262 11.66 1.04 -28.06
N LEU A 263 12.48 0.01 -28.28
CA LEU A 263 12.13 -1.37 -27.97
C LEU A 263 11.91 -1.57 -26.47
N LEU A 264 12.78 -1.06 -25.61
CA LEU A 264 12.67 -1.20 -24.16
C LEU A 264 11.48 -0.39 -23.59
N ILE A 265 11.20 0.79 -24.12
CA ILE A 265 10.02 1.57 -23.76
C ILE A 265 8.75 0.83 -24.20
N GLY A 266 8.71 0.34 -25.45
CA GLY A 266 7.59 -0.44 -25.96
C GLY A 266 7.35 -1.71 -25.14
N TRP A 267 8.42 -2.41 -24.77
CA TRP A 267 8.34 -3.58 -23.90
C TRP A 267 7.78 -3.22 -22.52
N ALA A 268 8.26 -2.15 -21.88
CA ALA A 268 7.75 -1.69 -20.58
C ALA A 268 6.26 -1.31 -20.64
N VAL A 269 5.83 -0.60 -21.69
CA VAL A 269 4.44 -0.14 -21.82
C VAL A 269 3.49 -1.30 -22.13
N LEU A 270 3.91 -2.26 -22.97
CA LEU A 270 3.05 -3.37 -23.37
C LEU A 270 3.02 -4.50 -22.34
N PHE A 271 4.10 -4.70 -21.57
CA PHE A 271 4.25 -5.84 -20.65
C PHE A 271 3.08 -6.02 -19.67
N PRO A 272 2.59 -4.98 -18.97
CA PRO A 272 1.45 -5.12 -18.04
C PRO A 272 0.18 -5.64 -18.72
N PHE A 273 0.03 -5.47 -20.03
CA PHE A 273 -1.16 -5.87 -20.78
C PHE A 273 -1.00 -7.20 -21.53
N THR A 274 0.13 -7.90 -21.33
CA THR A 274 0.39 -9.21 -21.96
C THR A 274 0.26 -10.34 -20.94
N PRO A 275 -0.14 -11.57 -21.32
CA PRO A 275 -0.28 -12.67 -20.37
C PRO A 275 1.04 -12.98 -19.64
N ASN A 276 1.09 -12.65 -18.35
CA ASN A 276 2.23 -12.90 -17.48
C ASN A 276 1.79 -12.84 -15.99
N PRO A 277 2.60 -13.34 -15.04
CA PRO A 277 2.23 -13.35 -13.61
C PRO A 277 2.02 -11.98 -12.96
N ALA A 278 2.52 -10.92 -13.58
CA ALA A 278 2.37 -9.53 -13.14
C ALA A 278 1.46 -8.73 -14.11
N ALA A 279 0.68 -9.40 -14.95
CA ALA A 279 -0.24 -8.72 -15.84
C ALA A 279 -1.31 -7.98 -15.05
N LEU A 280 -1.73 -6.83 -15.56
CA LEU A 280 -2.95 -6.19 -15.12
C LEU A 280 -4.12 -6.96 -15.72
N HIS A 281 -4.93 -7.56 -14.85
CA HIS A 281 -6.19 -8.16 -15.25
C HIS A 281 -7.30 -7.12 -15.09
N VAL A 282 -8.23 -7.05 -16.04
CA VAL A 282 -9.36 -6.10 -15.95
C VAL A 282 -10.21 -6.43 -14.73
N GLU A 283 -10.28 -7.72 -14.41
CA GLU A 283 -10.92 -8.29 -13.23
C GLU A 283 -10.35 -7.72 -11.93
N ASP A 284 -9.08 -7.31 -11.88
CA ASP A 284 -8.45 -6.69 -10.69
C ASP A 284 -8.98 -5.27 -10.44
N LEU A 285 -9.59 -4.64 -11.44
CA LEU A 285 -10.21 -3.32 -11.34
C LEU A 285 -11.71 -3.39 -10.97
N GLU A 286 -12.29 -4.59 -11.01
CA GLU A 286 -13.68 -4.86 -10.67
C GLU A 286 -13.84 -5.21 -9.18
N PRO A 287 -15.06 -5.11 -8.62
CA PRO A 287 -15.33 -5.67 -7.30
C PRO A 287 -14.97 -7.16 -7.24
N THR A 288 -14.30 -7.55 -6.16
CA THR A 288 -13.92 -8.94 -5.89
C THR A 288 -15.15 -9.85 -5.78
N SER A 289 -14.95 -11.16 -5.89
CA SER A 289 -16.01 -12.15 -5.67
C SER A 289 -16.69 -11.99 -4.32
N ASP A 290 -15.92 -11.75 -3.26
CA ASP A 290 -16.43 -11.53 -1.90
C ASP A 290 -17.28 -10.25 -1.81
N GLN A 291 -16.83 -9.16 -2.43
CA GLN A 291 -17.62 -7.93 -2.50
C GLN A 291 -18.94 -8.13 -3.25
N ARG A 292 -18.92 -8.81 -4.40
CA ARG A 292 -20.14 -9.13 -5.15
C ARG A 292 -21.07 -10.06 -4.38
N LEU A 293 -20.52 -11.01 -3.61
CA LEU A 293 -21.30 -11.88 -2.73
C LEU A 293 -22.02 -11.05 -1.66
N MET A 294 -21.31 -10.11 -1.02
CA MET A 294 -21.91 -9.22 -0.01
C MET A 294 -22.96 -8.27 -0.61
N GLU A 295 -22.78 -7.81 -1.85
CA GLU A 295 -23.81 -7.02 -2.55
C GLU A 295 -25.12 -7.81 -2.70
N ARG A 296 -25.05 -9.09 -3.09
CA ARG A 296 -26.23 -9.96 -3.19
C ARG A 296 -26.89 -10.25 -1.85
N VAL A 297 -26.08 -10.52 -0.82
CA VAL A 297 -26.57 -10.70 0.55
C VAL A 297 -27.25 -9.42 1.04
N ALA A 298 -26.68 -8.25 0.75
CA ALA A 298 -27.27 -6.96 1.10
C ALA A 298 -28.60 -6.71 0.38
N GLU A 299 -28.73 -7.09 -0.90
CA GLU A 299 -30.01 -7.03 -1.63
C GLU A 299 -31.10 -7.87 -0.95
N HIS A 300 -30.76 -9.08 -0.48
CA HIS A 300 -31.69 -9.92 0.28
C HIS A 300 -32.10 -9.29 1.62
N LEU A 301 -31.19 -8.57 2.28
CA LEU A 301 -31.42 -7.98 3.60
C LEU A 301 -32.19 -6.64 3.56
N LYS A 302 -32.10 -5.89 2.44
CA LYS A 302 -32.74 -4.57 2.28
C LYS A 302 -34.27 -4.59 2.40
N ASP A 303 -34.89 -5.71 2.06
CA ASP A 303 -36.35 -5.88 2.11
C ASP A 303 -36.77 -6.71 3.34
N GLY A 304 -36.85 -6.06 4.52
CA GLY A 304 -37.61 -6.62 5.65
C GLY A 304 -36.80 -7.18 6.83
N THR A 305 -35.65 -6.59 7.17
CA THR A 305 -34.93 -6.92 8.41
C THR A 305 -35.16 -5.88 9.53
N PRO A 306 -36.02 -6.17 10.52
CA PRO A 306 -36.21 -5.31 11.68
C PRO A 306 -35.15 -5.64 12.75
N GLY A 307 -33.90 -5.20 12.59
CA GLY A 307 -32.88 -5.43 13.61
C GLY A 307 -31.46 -5.13 13.16
N ARG A 308 -30.50 -5.32 14.07
CA ARG A 308 -29.06 -5.16 13.78
C ARG A 308 -28.57 -6.32 12.93
N ILE A 309 -27.46 -6.11 12.23
CA ILE A 309 -26.83 -7.14 11.42
C ILE A 309 -25.45 -7.45 12.01
N ALA A 310 -25.30 -8.66 12.53
CA ALA A 310 -24.07 -9.17 13.08
C ALA A 310 -23.22 -9.81 11.97
N HIS A 311 -22.04 -9.27 11.70
CA HIS A 311 -21.15 -9.80 10.65
C HIS A 311 -19.70 -9.35 10.88
N GLN A 312 -18.74 -9.98 10.18
CA GLN A 312 -17.34 -9.52 10.16
C GLN A 312 -16.94 -8.89 8.82
N HIS A 313 -17.62 -9.22 7.72
CA HIS A 313 -17.16 -8.83 6.40
C HIS A 313 -17.39 -7.33 6.15
N PRO A 314 -16.34 -6.49 6.06
CA PRO A 314 -16.48 -5.02 5.99
C PRO A 314 -17.22 -4.53 4.74
N GLY A 315 -17.19 -5.32 3.66
CA GLY A 315 -17.96 -5.04 2.45
C GLY A 315 -19.48 -5.03 2.63
N LEU A 316 -20.03 -5.70 3.65
CA LEU A 316 -21.48 -5.77 3.84
C LEU A 316 -22.06 -4.44 4.32
N ASP A 317 -21.42 -3.76 5.28
CA ASP A 317 -21.87 -2.43 5.71
C ASP A 317 -21.81 -1.41 4.57
N LEU A 318 -20.79 -1.51 3.71
CA LEU A 318 -20.69 -0.67 2.52
C LEU A 318 -21.87 -0.92 1.55
N ALA A 319 -22.24 -2.19 1.33
CA ALA A 319 -23.33 -2.57 0.44
C ALA A 319 -24.73 -2.19 0.98
N LEU A 320 -24.88 -2.23 2.30
CA LEU A 320 -26.10 -1.81 3.02
C LEU A 320 -26.18 -0.29 3.22
N GLY A 321 -25.04 0.41 3.17
CA GLY A 321 -24.96 1.82 3.52
C GLY A 321 -25.03 2.06 5.03
N HIS A 322 -24.67 1.05 5.83
CA HIS A 322 -24.63 1.14 7.29
C HIS A 322 -23.37 1.85 7.78
N ASP A 323 -23.46 2.48 8.96
CA ASP A 323 -22.27 2.91 9.69
C ASP A 323 -21.75 1.73 10.52
N PRO A 324 -20.55 1.18 10.23
CA PRO A 324 -19.99 0.05 10.98
C PRO A 324 -19.70 0.39 12.44
N PHE A 325 -19.70 1.67 12.81
CA PHE A 325 -19.51 2.12 14.19
C PHE A 325 -20.82 2.45 14.92
N ASP A 326 -21.97 2.34 14.25
CA ASP A 326 -23.29 2.51 14.87
C ASP A 326 -23.77 1.17 15.45
N PRO A 327 -23.80 1.01 16.79
CA PRO A 327 -24.18 -0.25 17.43
C PRO A 327 -25.66 -0.59 17.27
N GLU A 328 -26.48 0.34 16.77
CA GLU A 328 -27.89 0.11 16.44
C GLU A 328 -28.08 -0.46 15.03
N GLN A 329 -27.03 -0.47 14.19
CA GLN A 329 -27.06 -1.03 12.83
C GLN A 329 -26.17 -2.26 12.71
N HIS A 330 -24.97 -2.21 13.29
CA HIS A 330 -23.94 -3.22 13.17
C HIS A 330 -23.60 -3.84 14.53
N LEU A 331 -23.37 -5.15 14.53
CA LEU A 331 -22.76 -5.87 15.64
C LEU A 331 -21.55 -6.65 15.09
N GLY A 332 -20.43 -6.61 15.79
CA GLY A 332 -19.32 -7.52 15.47
C GLY A 332 -19.80 -8.97 15.58
N LEU A 333 -19.23 -9.87 14.77
CA LEU A 333 -19.53 -11.29 14.86
C LEU A 333 -18.34 -12.03 15.47
N GLN A 334 -18.12 -11.90 16.78
CA GLN A 334 -17.20 -12.74 17.55
C GLN A 334 -17.99 -13.75 18.40
N PRO A 335 -17.38 -14.84 18.90
CA PRO A 335 -18.10 -15.81 19.74
C PRO A 335 -18.81 -15.18 20.95
N ALA A 336 -18.22 -14.15 21.56
CA ALA A 336 -18.83 -13.43 22.67
C ALA A 336 -20.04 -12.56 22.25
N ASP A 337 -20.07 -12.08 21.01
CA ASP A 337 -21.15 -11.22 20.50
C ASP A 337 -22.45 -12.01 20.25
N LEU A 338 -22.35 -13.33 20.07
CA LEU A 338 -23.51 -14.22 19.94
C LEU A 338 -24.41 -14.20 21.19
N GLU A 339 -23.88 -13.84 22.36
CA GLU A 339 -24.68 -13.67 23.58
C GLU A 339 -25.49 -12.37 23.58
N ALA A 340 -25.07 -11.36 22.80
CA ALA A 340 -25.69 -10.04 22.72
C ALA A 340 -26.79 -9.92 21.65
N LEU A 341 -27.06 -11.01 20.92
CA LEU A 341 -28.11 -11.09 19.89
C LEU A 341 -29.52 -10.95 20.49
N ARG A 342 -30.40 -10.25 19.79
CA ARG A 342 -31.79 -10.00 20.17
C ARG A 342 -32.75 -10.50 19.10
N PRO A 343 -33.99 -10.87 19.45
CA PRO A 343 -35.01 -11.19 18.46
C PRO A 343 -35.17 -10.04 17.46
N GLY A 344 -35.16 -10.37 16.16
CA GLY A 344 -35.17 -9.39 15.07
C GLY A 344 -33.79 -9.17 14.41
N ASP A 345 -32.70 -9.38 15.14
CA ASP A 345 -31.34 -9.30 14.58
C ASP A 345 -31.12 -10.35 13.47
N ARG A 346 -30.11 -10.11 12.64
CA ARG A 346 -29.60 -11.06 11.65
C ARG A 346 -28.13 -11.34 11.90
N VAL A 347 -27.71 -12.57 11.61
CA VAL A 347 -26.31 -12.97 11.61
C VAL A 347 -25.92 -13.31 10.18
N VAL A 348 -24.90 -12.65 9.64
CA VAL A 348 -24.32 -12.98 8.34
C VAL A 348 -22.95 -13.61 8.57
N TRP A 349 -22.86 -14.88 8.20
CA TRP A 349 -21.63 -15.65 8.20
C TRP A 349 -21.07 -15.71 6.79
N ASP A 350 -19.75 -15.51 6.64
CA ASP A 350 -19.02 -15.70 5.40
C ASP A 350 -17.84 -16.67 5.62
N ASP A 351 -17.45 -17.37 4.56
CA ASP A 351 -16.44 -18.44 4.65
C ASP A 351 -14.98 -17.95 4.81
N TRP A 352 -14.76 -16.63 4.87
CA TRP A 352 -13.45 -16.04 5.09
C TRP A 352 -13.35 -15.25 6.40
N PHE A 353 -14.01 -14.10 6.51
CA PHE A 353 -13.87 -13.19 7.66
C PHE A 353 -14.46 -13.80 8.93
N ALA A 354 -15.65 -14.40 8.87
CA ALA A 354 -16.21 -15.09 10.04
C ALA A 354 -15.33 -16.26 10.51
N VAL A 355 -14.71 -16.99 9.58
CA VAL A 355 -13.86 -18.15 9.91
C VAL A 355 -12.46 -17.73 10.38
N VAL A 356 -11.78 -16.89 9.62
CA VAL A 356 -10.36 -16.54 9.81
C VAL A 356 -10.18 -15.45 10.86
N GLU A 357 -11.03 -14.40 10.84
CA GLU A 357 -10.90 -13.27 11.77
C GLU A 357 -11.67 -13.47 13.07
N ALA A 358 -12.85 -14.11 13.01
CA ALA A 358 -13.65 -14.38 14.21
C ALA A 358 -13.53 -15.81 14.75
N GLY A 359 -12.89 -16.74 14.03
CA GLY A 359 -12.79 -18.13 14.48
C GLY A 359 -14.16 -18.85 14.56
N LEU A 360 -15.19 -18.33 13.89
CA LEU A 360 -16.54 -18.86 13.92
C LEU A 360 -16.78 -19.77 12.71
N HIS A 361 -16.80 -21.07 12.97
CA HIS A 361 -17.16 -22.08 11.99
C HIS A 361 -18.68 -22.16 11.79
N GLN A 362 -19.11 -22.51 10.58
CA GLN A 362 -20.52 -22.63 10.20
C GLN A 362 -21.31 -23.52 11.17
N GLU A 363 -20.75 -24.66 11.60
CA GLU A 363 -21.44 -25.62 12.46
C GLU A 363 -21.81 -25.04 13.83
N ALA A 364 -21.09 -24.01 14.30
CA ALA A 364 -21.39 -23.34 15.57
C ALA A 364 -22.72 -22.58 15.48
N LEU A 365 -22.98 -21.92 14.35
CA LEU A 365 -24.23 -21.18 14.13
C LEU A 365 -25.40 -22.13 13.83
N GLU A 366 -25.16 -23.20 13.07
CA GLU A 366 -26.20 -24.20 12.75
C GLU A 366 -26.69 -24.98 13.99
N ARG A 367 -25.84 -25.12 15.01
CA ARG A 367 -26.19 -25.80 16.27
C ARG A 367 -26.84 -24.88 17.30
N ASP A 368 -26.82 -23.56 17.09
CA ASP A 368 -27.43 -22.61 18.02
C ASP A 368 -28.96 -22.63 17.85
N PRO A 369 -29.74 -23.09 18.85
CA PRO A 369 -31.19 -23.21 18.74
C PRO A 369 -31.91 -21.86 18.62
N ARG A 370 -31.22 -20.74 18.89
CA ARG A 370 -31.73 -19.38 18.75
C ARG A 370 -31.68 -18.89 17.30
N LEU A 371 -30.89 -19.54 16.45
CA LEU A 371 -30.67 -19.15 15.07
C LEU A 371 -31.45 -20.03 14.11
N GLU A 372 -32.02 -19.41 13.09
CA GLU A 372 -32.68 -20.08 11.99
C GLU A 372 -32.07 -19.62 10.67
N LEU A 373 -31.56 -20.55 9.87
CA LEU A 373 -31.05 -20.24 8.54
C LEU A 373 -32.21 -19.78 7.65
N VAL A 374 -32.15 -18.54 7.18
CA VAL A 374 -33.20 -17.93 6.33
C VAL A 374 -32.76 -17.74 4.88
N HIS A 375 -31.45 -17.64 4.63
CA HIS A 375 -30.91 -17.49 3.29
C HIS A 375 -29.47 -18.00 3.19
N SER A 376 -29.09 -18.44 2.00
CA SER A 376 -27.73 -18.86 1.64
C SER A 376 -27.44 -18.36 0.24
N GLU A 377 -26.28 -17.74 0.07
CA GLU A 377 -25.78 -17.30 -1.23
C GLU A 377 -24.42 -17.94 -1.49
N ARG A 378 -24.16 -18.31 -2.75
CA ARG A 378 -22.89 -18.91 -3.16
C ARG A 378 -22.44 -18.33 -4.48
N LEU A 379 -21.16 -17.99 -4.57
CA LEU A 379 -20.55 -17.46 -5.78
C LEU A 379 -19.28 -18.25 -6.12
N LEU A 380 -19.23 -18.83 -7.33
CA LEU A 380 -18.02 -19.46 -7.85
C LEU A 380 -17.21 -18.44 -8.65
N ALA A 381 -15.97 -18.18 -8.23
CA ALA A 381 -15.05 -17.30 -8.94
C ALA A 381 -13.63 -17.86 -8.89
N ASN A 382 -12.93 -17.85 -10.02
CA ASN A 382 -11.52 -18.27 -10.12
C ASN A 382 -11.22 -19.66 -9.53
N GLY A 383 -12.18 -20.60 -9.68
CA GLY A 383 -12.06 -21.95 -9.13
C GLY A 383 -12.24 -22.07 -7.61
N ARG A 384 -12.57 -20.97 -6.92
CA ARG A 384 -12.96 -20.95 -5.50
C ARG A 384 -14.47 -20.70 -5.38
N SER A 385 -15.09 -21.39 -4.44
CA SER A 385 -16.48 -21.15 -4.06
C SER A 385 -16.47 -20.27 -2.82
N HIS A 386 -17.13 -19.13 -2.89
CA HIS A 386 -17.38 -18.24 -1.78
C HIS A 386 -18.82 -18.43 -1.31
N GLN A 387 -19.04 -18.52 -0.01
CA GLN A 387 -20.35 -18.79 0.57
C GLN A 387 -20.67 -17.81 1.69
N ALA A 388 -21.92 -17.33 1.69
CA ALA A 388 -22.47 -16.55 2.78
C ALA A 388 -23.81 -17.15 3.24
N LEU A 389 -24.03 -17.14 4.54
CA LEU A 389 -25.25 -17.64 5.19
C LEU A 389 -25.86 -16.54 6.02
N VAL A 390 -27.19 -16.44 5.99
CA VAL A 390 -27.96 -15.46 6.76
C VAL A 390 -28.86 -16.22 7.73
N PHE A 391 -28.69 -15.95 9.01
CA PHE A 391 -29.51 -16.50 10.08
C PHE A 391 -30.39 -15.41 10.70
N ALA A 392 -31.63 -15.75 11.03
CA ALA A 392 -32.53 -14.94 11.82
C ALA A 392 -32.49 -15.38 13.29
N VAL A 393 -32.49 -14.40 14.21
CA VAL A 393 -32.59 -14.66 15.65
C VAL A 393 -34.07 -14.77 16.03
N ARG A 394 -34.43 -15.90 16.64
CA ARG A 394 -35.80 -16.25 17.08
C ARG A 394 -36.23 -15.54 18.36
#